data_AF-A0A6L5FA35-F1
#
_entry.id   AF-A0A6L5FA35-F1
#
_cell.length_a   1.000
_cell.length_b   1.000
_cell.length_c   1.000
_cell.angle_alpha   90.00
_cell.angle_beta   90.00
_cell.angle_gamma   90.00
#
_symmetry.space_group_name_H-M   'P 1'
#
loop_
_entity.id
_entity.type
_entity.pdbx_description
1 polymer ?
#
loop_
_entity_poly.entity_id
_entity_poly.type
_entity_poly.pdbx_seq_one_letter_code
_entity_poly.pdbx_strand_id
1 'polypeptide(L)'
;MIGVVTVDLPTLADGLSSSALDRFGLEDQSTVRSRLADQDFLSVLNALGELSSEAILEVPFFEDATFRIADLGVDEEVVSEWPDYPIREWSGTVVSNQDGAAGTVSIISVEDQLSLSVYLDDGRIFELVTPDERASDTLAVVETQQTEIKEDAPILDDPSRTRPDPESVTAASITYPIDVLIVTSDQLSNNVRRPTLERRARQIINDLNAAYSNTGLPGRAKFAGVGNTRFSQTGSPGDDLGSDGYRDHIDVREHERSGRGDLLVLMGRSGWGECGRAGISARYAIASDTHGCRSNFAGAHEVGHLQGAGHNPEARYSNGEYSYSHGHWSIRDNSPAYPFRTLMSYNTECSARNVACPRYRRFSNPDIRLGGVPTGARARDNGRTLENTWTRNTAHRFRKMYSDVSINQYWYLPVGWLRNFPGGATRACGTNRYCPGSNTNRALFIYMLWRSRGSPSGASEPFTDVDPNDWYYQAVRWAYQRGITTGCNPPQNTRFCPGRDVQRAEAAVMLWISNNRPAGGSEPFTDVDPGDWWYGPVRWLYRNDITSGCSPTRYCPTATIRRGDSAVFLFRNIYWWRRR
;
A
#
# COMPACT_ATOMS: atom_id res chain seq x y z
N MET A 1 14.63 -0.34 -27.54
CA MET A 1 13.67 -1.42 -27.95
C MET A 1 14.42 -2.45 -28.78
N ILE A 2 14.35 -3.72 -28.40
CA ILE A 2 14.83 -4.83 -29.24
C ILE A 2 13.57 -5.49 -29.81
N GLY A 3 13.32 -5.28 -31.10
CA GLY A 3 12.22 -5.94 -31.81
C GLY A 3 10.84 -5.33 -31.54
N VAL A 4 10.14 -5.03 -32.63
CA VAL A 4 8.70 -4.75 -32.65
C VAL A 4 8.12 -5.78 -33.60
N VAL A 5 7.31 -6.70 -33.09
CA VAL A 5 6.58 -7.65 -33.95
C VAL A 5 5.13 -7.23 -33.98
N THR A 6 4.66 -6.88 -35.17
CA THR A 6 3.24 -6.66 -35.41
C THR A 6 2.57 -8.03 -35.50
N VAL A 7 1.69 -8.31 -34.55
CA VAL A 7 0.94 -9.58 -34.53
C VAL A 7 -0.46 -9.26 -35.05
N ASP A 8 -0.89 -9.93 -36.13
CA ASP A 8 -2.30 -9.91 -36.52
C ASP A 8 -3.09 -10.95 -35.71
N LEU A 9 -4.38 -10.69 -35.51
CA LEU A 9 -5.27 -11.57 -34.74
C LEU A 9 -5.30 -13.02 -35.29
N PRO A 10 -5.30 -13.25 -36.62
CA PRO A 10 -5.14 -14.59 -37.21
C PRO A 10 -3.88 -15.35 -36.80
N THR A 11 -2.75 -14.68 -36.55
CA THR A 11 -1.46 -15.32 -36.19
C THR A 11 -1.48 -15.88 -34.76
N LEU A 12 -2.29 -15.31 -33.87
CA LEU A 12 -2.53 -15.84 -32.51
C LEU A 12 -3.32 -17.16 -32.51
N ALA A 13 -4.12 -17.39 -33.56
CA ALA A 13 -4.91 -18.62 -33.75
C ALA A 13 -4.03 -19.86 -33.91
N ASP A 14 -2.85 -19.69 -34.51
CA ASP A 14 -1.94 -20.77 -34.87
C ASP A 14 -1.27 -21.43 -33.66
N GLY A 15 -1.26 -20.75 -32.51
CA GLY A 15 -0.71 -21.26 -31.25
C GLY A 15 -1.73 -21.94 -30.32
N LEU A 16 -2.99 -22.10 -30.76
CA LEU A 16 -3.99 -22.88 -30.02
C LEU A 16 -3.71 -24.37 -30.18
N SER A 17 -3.56 -25.08 -29.04
CA SER A 17 -3.41 -26.54 -29.04
C SER A 17 -4.63 -27.25 -29.64
N SER A 18 -4.43 -28.45 -30.18
CA SER A 18 -5.52 -29.29 -30.72
C SER A 18 -6.63 -29.54 -29.69
N SER A 19 -6.27 -29.64 -28.41
CA SER A 19 -7.20 -29.73 -27.28
C SER A 19 -8.01 -28.46 -27.03
N ALA A 20 -7.45 -27.28 -27.31
CA ALA A 20 -8.19 -26.03 -27.26
C ALA A 20 -9.18 -25.95 -28.43
N LEU A 21 -8.75 -26.31 -29.64
CA LEU A 21 -9.58 -26.30 -30.87
C LEU A 21 -10.81 -27.22 -30.76
N ASP A 22 -10.63 -28.46 -30.30
CA ASP A 22 -11.71 -29.44 -30.12
C ASP A 22 -12.79 -28.97 -29.14
N ARG A 23 -12.41 -28.27 -28.06
CA ARG A 23 -13.35 -27.78 -27.04
C ARG A 23 -14.19 -26.60 -27.51
N PHE A 24 -13.71 -25.82 -28.47
CA PHE A 24 -14.46 -24.71 -29.08
C PHE A 24 -15.35 -25.15 -30.26
N GLY A 25 -15.38 -26.44 -30.59
CA GLY A 25 -16.11 -26.93 -31.77
C GLY A 25 -15.57 -26.34 -33.08
N LEU A 26 -14.27 -26.06 -33.11
CA LEU A 26 -13.57 -25.51 -34.28
C LEU A 26 -12.77 -26.64 -34.93
N GLU A 27 -13.10 -26.96 -36.18
CA GLU A 27 -12.59 -28.16 -36.86
C GLU A 27 -11.09 -28.07 -37.21
N ASP A 28 -10.56 -26.86 -37.42
CA ASP A 28 -9.13 -26.64 -37.67
C ASP A 28 -8.68 -25.17 -37.46
N GLN A 29 -7.36 -24.94 -37.51
CA GLN A 29 -6.73 -23.61 -37.39
C GLN A 29 -7.18 -22.63 -38.49
N SER A 30 -7.56 -23.12 -39.68
CA SER A 30 -8.04 -22.27 -40.78
C SER A 30 -9.43 -21.70 -40.51
N THR A 31 -10.27 -22.46 -39.80
CA THR A 31 -11.60 -22.06 -39.31
C THR A 31 -11.48 -21.04 -38.19
N VAL A 32 -10.44 -21.15 -37.34
CA VAL A 32 -10.13 -20.14 -36.32
C VAL A 32 -9.69 -18.83 -36.98
N ARG A 33 -8.78 -18.86 -37.97
CA ARG A 33 -8.36 -17.68 -38.74
C ARG A 33 -9.54 -16.96 -39.40
N SER A 34 -10.47 -17.70 -40.00
CA SER A 34 -11.64 -17.11 -40.66
C SER A 34 -12.62 -16.49 -39.65
N ARG A 35 -12.79 -17.07 -38.46
CA ARG A 35 -13.64 -16.51 -37.41
C ARG A 35 -12.98 -15.35 -36.68
N LEU A 36 -11.67 -15.40 -36.45
CA LEU A 36 -10.88 -14.31 -35.85
C LEU A 36 -10.71 -13.10 -36.76
N ALA A 37 -10.78 -13.28 -38.08
CA ALA A 37 -10.87 -12.17 -39.03
C ALA A 37 -12.20 -11.39 -38.91
N ASP A 38 -13.24 -12.03 -38.38
CA ASP A 38 -14.60 -11.48 -38.20
C ASP A 38 -14.99 -11.26 -36.72
N GLN A 39 -14.14 -11.63 -35.76
CA GLN A 39 -14.39 -11.54 -34.31
C GLN A 39 -13.39 -10.58 -33.66
N ASP A 40 -13.89 -9.74 -32.77
CA ASP A 40 -13.05 -8.93 -31.89
C ASP A 40 -12.18 -9.85 -31.02
N PHE A 41 -10.90 -9.53 -30.83
CA PHE A 41 -9.92 -10.26 -30.03
C PHE A 41 -10.44 -10.63 -28.63
N LEU A 42 -11.32 -9.77 -28.10
CA LEU A 42 -12.07 -9.98 -26.87
C LEU A 42 -12.85 -11.30 -26.84
N SER A 43 -13.45 -11.72 -27.95
CA SER A 43 -14.21 -12.96 -28.02
C SER A 43 -13.33 -14.20 -27.84
N VAL A 44 -12.09 -14.17 -28.31
CA VAL A 44 -11.15 -15.29 -28.13
C VAL A 44 -10.58 -15.33 -26.72
N LEU A 45 -10.29 -14.18 -26.11
CA LEU A 45 -9.94 -14.15 -24.70
C LEU A 45 -11.10 -14.52 -23.77
N ASN A 46 -12.33 -14.14 -24.11
CA ASN A 46 -13.53 -14.53 -23.36
C ASN A 46 -13.73 -16.05 -23.41
N ALA A 47 -13.48 -16.66 -24.56
CA ALA A 47 -13.51 -18.11 -24.73
C ALA A 47 -12.38 -18.81 -23.94
N LEU A 48 -11.19 -18.19 -23.81
CA LEU A 48 -10.07 -18.69 -23.02
C LEU A 48 -10.28 -18.51 -21.50
N GLY A 49 -10.94 -17.43 -21.06
CA GLY A 49 -11.23 -17.14 -19.65
C GLY A 49 -12.25 -18.06 -18.99
N GLU A 50 -13.08 -18.75 -19.78
CA GLU A 50 -14.01 -19.78 -19.29
C GLU A 50 -13.31 -21.13 -19.02
N LEU A 51 -12.01 -21.25 -19.32
CA LEU A 51 -11.24 -22.48 -19.15
C LEU A 51 -10.51 -22.47 -17.80
N SER A 52 -10.90 -23.39 -16.91
CA SER A 52 -10.18 -23.72 -15.68
C SER A 52 -8.78 -24.29 -15.96
N SER A 53 -7.75 -23.78 -15.25
CA SER A 53 -6.44 -24.36 -14.86
C SER A 53 -5.61 -25.28 -15.78
N GLU A 54 -6.04 -25.63 -16.99
CA GLU A 54 -5.34 -26.59 -17.87
C GLU A 54 -5.18 -26.12 -19.32
N ALA A 55 -5.55 -24.88 -19.64
CA ALA A 55 -5.40 -24.32 -20.99
C ALA A 55 -3.96 -23.81 -21.21
N ILE A 56 -3.25 -24.42 -22.16
CA ILE A 56 -1.97 -23.93 -22.66
C ILE A 56 -2.24 -23.02 -23.86
N LEU A 57 -2.01 -21.72 -23.69
CA LEU A 57 -1.98 -20.77 -24.82
C LEU A 57 -0.51 -20.62 -25.24
N GLU A 58 -0.17 -21.08 -26.45
CA GLU A 58 1.10 -20.75 -27.07
C GLU A 58 0.93 -19.44 -27.84
N VAL A 59 1.62 -18.37 -27.44
CA VAL A 59 1.55 -17.11 -28.18
C VAL A 59 2.86 -16.86 -28.93
N PRO A 60 2.85 -16.87 -30.28
CA PRO A 60 4.02 -16.57 -31.09
C PRO A 60 4.19 -15.05 -31.16
N PHE A 61 5.07 -14.49 -30.33
CA PHE A 61 5.32 -13.05 -30.31
C PHE A 61 6.56 -12.65 -31.11
N PHE A 62 7.49 -13.58 -31.34
CA PHE A 62 8.67 -13.42 -32.20
C PHE A 62 8.89 -14.75 -32.92
N GLU A 63 9.63 -14.78 -34.04
CA GLU A 63 9.98 -16.04 -34.73
C GLU A 63 10.60 -17.08 -33.77
N ASP A 64 11.19 -16.63 -32.65
CA ASP A 64 11.86 -17.47 -31.64
C ASP A 64 11.34 -17.33 -30.19
N ALA A 65 10.29 -16.53 -29.91
CA ALA A 65 9.74 -16.37 -28.55
C ALA A 65 8.26 -16.75 -28.51
N THR A 66 8.03 -18.05 -28.36
CA THR A 66 6.73 -18.61 -28.00
C THR A 66 6.67 -18.83 -26.49
N PHE A 67 5.54 -18.44 -25.89
CA PHE A 67 5.30 -18.60 -24.46
C PHE A 67 4.20 -19.60 -24.23
N ARG A 68 4.43 -20.55 -23.32
CA ARG A 68 3.37 -21.41 -22.78
C ARG A 68 2.79 -20.77 -21.55
N ILE A 69 1.55 -20.28 -21.65
CA ILE A 69 0.81 -19.79 -20.50
C ILE A 69 0.11 -20.97 -19.83
N ALA A 70 0.26 -21.11 -18.52
CA ALA A 70 -0.39 -22.13 -17.71
C ALA A 70 -1.07 -21.47 -16.50
N ASP A 71 -2.04 -22.18 -15.89
CA ASP A 71 -2.77 -21.72 -14.71
C ASP A 71 -3.43 -20.34 -14.87
N LEU A 72 -3.90 -20.01 -16.08
CA LEU A 72 -4.58 -18.74 -16.33
C LEU A 72 -5.91 -18.69 -15.57
N GLY A 73 -5.97 -17.91 -14.50
CA GLY A 73 -7.16 -17.69 -13.70
C GLY A 73 -7.84 -16.37 -14.06
N VAL A 74 -9.17 -16.32 -13.92
CA VAL A 74 -9.92 -15.04 -13.92
C VAL A 74 -9.85 -14.46 -12.52
N ASP A 75 -9.23 -13.29 -12.38
CA ASP A 75 -9.06 -12.66 -11.06
C ASP A 75 -10.29 -11.84 -10.65
N GLU A 76 -10.96 -11.17 -11.59
CA GLU A 76 -12.19 -10.39 -11.37
C GLU A 76 -12.90 -10.09 -12.70
N GLU A 77 -14.23 -10.31 -12.79
CA GLU A 77 -15.07 -9.71 -13.84
C GLU A 77 -15.82 -8.51 -13.22
N VAL A 78 -15.49 -7.31 -13.68
CA VAL A 78 -16.03 -6.06 -13.11
C VAL A 78 -16.59 -5.21 -14.24
N VAL A 79 -17.80 -4.68 -14.05
CA VAL A 79 -18.33 -3.66 -14.94
C VAL A 79 -17.77 -2.31 -14.50
N SER A 80 -17.13 -1.57 -15.41
CA SER A 80 -16.74 -0.19 -15.15
C SER A 80 -17.96 0.58 -14.66
N GLU A 81 -17.82 1.33 -13.55
CA GLU A 81 -18.94 2.14 -13.06
C GLU A 81 -19.31 3.27 -14.04
N TRP A 82 -18.41 3.67 -14.96
CA TRP A 82 -18.61 4.82 -15.85
C TRP A 82 -17.61 4.86 -17.03
N PRO A 83 -18.02 4.94 -18.31
CA PRO A 83 -19.22 4.32 -18.87
C PRO A 83 -19.19 2.80 -18.65
N ASP A 84 -20.37 2.17 -18.68
CA ASP A 84 -20.51 0.73 -18.46
C ASP A 84 -19.86 -0.05 -19.62
N TYR A 85 -18.66 -0.56 -19.38
CA TYR A 85 -18.01 -1.53 -20.26
C TYR A 85 -17.44 -2.69 -19.44
N PRO A 86 -17.39 -3.90 -20.02
CA PRO A 86 -16.81 -5.06 -19.36
C PRO A 86 -15.31 -4.85 -19.17
N ILE A 87 -14.83 -5.20 -17.98
CA ILE A 87 -13.41 -5.31 -17.67
C ILE A 87 -13.15 -6.74 -17.24
N ARG A 88 -12.08 -7.31 -17.82
CA ARG A 88 -11.64 -8.67 -17.49
C ARG A 88 -10.14 -8.68 -17.26
N GLU A 89 -9.75 -9.34 -16.19
CA GLU A 89 -8.36 -9.49 -15.80
C GLU A 89 -8.03 -10.97 -15.62
N TRP A 90 -6.90 -11.37 -16.19
CA TRP A 90 -6.34 -12.69 -16.03
C TRP A 90 -4.90 -12.59 -15.57
N SER A 91 -4.52 -13.51 -14.69
CA SER A 91 -3.13 -13.74 -14.34
C SER A 91 -2.81 -15.23 -14.37
N GLY A 92 -1.55 -15.54 -14.63
CA GLY A 92 -1.10 -16.93 -14.75
C GLY A 92 0.43 -17.03 -14.72
N THR A 93 0.91 -18.26 -14.85
CA THR A 93 2.33 -18.54 -15.01
C THR A 93 2.67 -18.67 -16.49
N VAL A 94 3.94 -18.45 -16.82
CA VAL A 94 4.42 -18.57 -18.19
C VAL A 94 5.78 -19.26 -18.22
N VAL A 95 6.05 -20.02 -19.28
CA VAL A 95 7.38 -20.56 -19.56
C VAL A 95 7.76 -20.22 -20.99
N SER A 96 8.94 -19.63 -21.16
CA SER A 96 9.57 -19.41 -22.46
C SER A 96 9.95 -20.75 -23.09
N ASN A 97 9.48 -21.01 -24.31
CA ASN A 97 9.87 -22.21 -25.04
C ASN A 97 11.30 -22.16 -25.58
N GLN A 98 11.91 -20.97 -25.62
CA GLN A 98 13.25 -20.77 -26.15
C GLN A 98 14.33 -21.32 -25.20
N ASP A 99 14.15 -21.08 -23.90
CA ASP A 99 15.18 -21.32 -22.89
C ASP A 99 14.61 -21.84 -21.56
N GLY A 100 13.30 -22.07 -21.48
CA GLY A 100 12.65 -22.60 -20.28
C GLY A 100 12.51 -21.58 -19.15
N ALA A 101 12.79 -20.29 -19.40
CA ALA A 101 12.63 -19.25 -18.39
C ALA A 101 11.16 -19.17 -17.95
N ALA A 102 10.93 -19.40 -16.66
CA ALA A 102 9.62 -19.27 -16.05
C ALA A 102 9.30 -17.80 -15.74
N GLY A 103 8.03 -17.51 -15.52
CA GLY A 103 7.58 -16.16 -15.20
C GLY A 103 6.08 -16.09 -14.93
N THR A 104 5.56 -14.87 -15.04
CA THR A 104 4.13 -14.57 -14.86
C THR A 104 3.60 -13.79 -16.04
N VAL A 105 2.31 -13.96 -16.32
CA VAL A 105 1.58 -13.19 -17.31
C VAL A 105 0.41 -12.47 -16.66
N SER A 106 0.14 -11.24 -17.10
CA SER A 106 -1.07 -10.48 -16.79
C SER A 106 -1.72 -10.06 -18.09
N ILE A 107 -3.03 -10.28 -18.22
CA ILE A 107 -3.83 -9.87 -19.36
C ILE A 107 -4.96 -9.00 -18.84
N ILE A 108 -5.13 -7.81 -19.40
CA ILE A 108 -6.17 -6.85 -19.01
C ILE A 108 -6.93 -6.44 -20.26
N SER A 109 -8.24 -6.67 -20.23
CA SER A 109 -9.17 -6.25 -21.27
C SER A 109 -10.07 -5.15 -20.73
N VAL A 110 -10.14 -4.02 -21.43
CA VAL A 110 -11.00 -2.87 -21.10
C VAL A 110 -11.63 -2.35 -22.40
N GLU A 111 -12.95 -2.48 -22.53
CA GLU A 111 -13.65 -2.17 -23.80
C GLU A 111 -13.00 -2.93 -24.98
N ASP A 112 -12.63 -2.25 -26.07
CA ASP A 112 -11.94 -2.73 -27.28
C ASP A 112 -10.42 -2.84 -27.11
N GLN A 113 -9.91 -2.63 -25.89
CA GLN A 113 -8.47 -2.51 -25.66
C GLN A 113 -7.90 -3.63 -24.82
N LEU A 114 -6.72 -4.06 -25.21
CA LEU A 114 -5.97 -5.13 -24.57
C LEU A 114 -4.62 -4.63 -24.03
N SER A 115 -4.23 -5.15 -22.87
CA SER A 115 -2.85 -5.20 -22.39
C SER A 115 -2.46 -6.64 -22.11
N LEU A 116 -1.23 -6.99 -22.45
CA LEU A 116 -0.56 -8.20 -22.01
C LEU A 116 0.81 -7.79 -21.51
N SER A 117 1.20 -8.35 -20.37
CA SER A 117 2.54 -8.16 -19.82
C SER A 117 3.05 -9.50 -19.33
N VAL A 118 4.17 -9.94 -19.88
CA VAL A 118 4.91 -11.14 -19.48
C VAL A 118 6.17 -10.71 -18.77
N TYR A 119 6.37 -11.25 -17.58
CA TYR A 119 7.52 -11.00 -16.72
C TYR A 119 8.23 -12.32 -16.45
N LEU A 120 9.42 -12.48 -17.01
CA LEU A 120 10.24 -13.67 -16.77
C LEU A 120 11.14 -13.49 -15.55
N ASP A 121 11.41 -14.59 -14.86
CA ASP A 121 12.27 -14.66 -13.68
C ASP A 121 13.76 -14.41 -13.99
N ASP A 122 14.13 -14.30 -15.26
CA ASP A 122 15.44 -13.83 -15.71
C ASP A 122 15.51 -12.31 -15.96
N GLY A 123 14.39 -11.60 -15.77
CA GLY A 123 14.30 -10.15 -15.84
C GLY A 123 13.85 -9.62 -17.21
N ARG A 124 13.61 -10.49 -18.19
CA ARG A 124 12.99 -10.07 -19.46
C ARG A 124 11.52 -9.70 -19.25
N ILE A 125 11.10 -8.65 -19.94
CA ILE A 125 9.74 -8.13 -19.90
C ILE A 125 9.25 -7.98 -21.33
N PHE A 126 8.07 -8.53 -21.59
CA PHE A 126 7.38 -8.40 -22.86
C PHE A 126 6.03 -7.75 -22.64
N GLU A 127 5.73 -6.71 -23.41
CA GLU A 127 4.45 -6.00 -23.32
C GLU A 127 3.79 -5.88 -24.69
N LEU A 128 2.47 -6.00 -24.72
CA LEU A 128 1.68 -5.54 -25.85
C LEU A 128 1.51 -4.02 -25.80
N VAL A 129 1.94 -3.37 -26.87
CA VAL A 129 1.77 -1.93 -27.09
C VAL A 129 0.84 -1.69 -28.28
N THR A 130 -0.08 -0.74 -28.13
CA THR A 130 -0.78 -0.14 -29.26
C THR A 130 0.09 1.01 -29.80
N PRO A 131 0.55 0.97 -31.07
CA PRO A 131 1.40 2.03 -31.64
C PRO A 131 0.73 3.40 -31.67
N ASP A 132 -0.61 3.44 -31.69
CA ASP A 132 -1.42 4.64 -31.51
C ASP A 132 -2.32 4.47 -30.29
N GLU A 133 -2.22 5.36 -29.31
CA GLU A 133 -3.07 5.36 -28.10
C GLU A 133 -4.54 5.69 -28.39
N ARG A 134 -4.85 6.07 -29.64
CA ARG A 134 -6.20 6.35 -30.16
C ARG A 134 -6.76 5.29 -31.12
N ALA A 135 -5.96 4.33 -31.61
CA ALA A 135 -6.39 3.30 -32.55
C ALA A 135 -6.32 1.89 -31.95
N SER A 136 -7.28 1.03 -32.28
CA SER A 136 -7.49 -0.32 -31.71
C SER A 136 -6.84 -1.45 -32.52
N ASP A 137 -6.52 -1.23 -33.79
CA ASP A 137 -6.42 -2.33 -34.76
C ASP A 137 -4.98 -2.82 -35.00
N THR A 138 -4.00 -2.32 -34.26
CA THR A 138 -2.60 -2.75 -34.39
C THR A 138 -1.99 -2.98 -33.03
N LEU A 139 -1.59 -4.23 -32.79
CA LEU A 139 -0.88 -4.64 -31.59
C LEU A 139 0.56 -5.00 -31.95
N ALA A 140 1.50 -4.48 -31.16
CA ALA A 140 2.90 -4.86 -31.26
C ALA A 140 3.38 -5.43 -29.93
N VAL A 141 4.17 -6.50 -29.98
CA VAL A 141 4.87 -6.99 -28.80
C VAL A 141 6.25 -6.37 -28.78
N VAL A 142 6.64 -5.84 -27.63
CA VAL A 142 7.94 -5.21 -27.42
C VAL A 142 8.63 -5.88 -26.25
N GLU A 143 9.86 -6.33 -26.48
CA GLU A 143 10.77 -6.65 -25.39
C GLU A 143 11.38 -5.36 -24.84
N THR A 144 11.17 -5.12 -23.55
CA THR A 144 11.61 -3.87 -22.92
C THR A 144 13.05 -3.96 -22.45
N GLN A 145 13.90 -3.09 -23.00
CA GLN A 145 15.24 -2.86 -22.46
C GLN A 145 15.19 -1.98 -21.21
N GLN A 146 15.21 -2.61 -20.04
CA GLN A 146 15.13 -1.89 -18.77
C GLN A 146 16.29 -0.92 -18.50
N THR A 147 17.42 -1.08 -19.19
CA THR A 147 18.56 -0.14 -19.11
C THR A 147 18.35 1.15 -19.89
N GLU A 148 17.41 1.17 -20.84
CA GLU A 148 17.07 2.36 -21.65
C GLU A 148 15.95 3.20 -21.01
N ILE A 149 15.29 2.70 -19.97
CA ILE A 149 14.22 3.42 -19.27
C ILE A 149 14.82 4.43 -18.29
N LYS A 150 14.21 5.63 -18.22
CA LYS A 150 14.63 6.67 -17.27
C LYS A 150 14.40 6.20 -15.82
N GLU A 151 15.25 6.65 -14.91
CA GLU A 151 15.07 6.36 -13.49
C GLU A 151 13.95 7.20 -12.86
N ASP A 152 13.42 6.72 -11.74
CA ASP A 152 12.47 7.45 -10.91
C ASP A 152 13.16 8.52 -10.07
N ALA A 153 12.42 9.57 -9.69
CA ALA A 153 12.95 10.70 -8.94
C ALA A 153 13.10 10.37 -7.44
N PRO A 154 14.00 11.06 -6.72
CA PRO A 154 14.01 10.95 -5.26
C PRO A 154 12.73 11.53 -4.63
N ILE A 155 12.34 10.93 -3.50
CA ILE A 155 11.19 11.37 -2.70
C ILE A 155 11.34 12.83 -2.26
N LEU A 156 10.23 13.58 -2.29
CA LEU A 156 10.14 14.95 -1.77
C LEU A 156 9.75 14.91 -0.27
N ASP A 157 10.63 14.44 0.61
CA ASP A 157 10.37 14.39 2.07
C ASP A 157 11.45 15.10 2.91
N ASP A 158 11.13 15.41 4.17
CA ASP A 158 12.03 16.05 5.14
C ASP A 158 13.15 15.08 5.56
N PRO A 159 14.42 15.35 5.19
CA PRO A 159 15.53 14.44 5.43
C PRO A 159 15.94 14.29 6.91
N SER A 160 15.28 14.98 7.85
CA SER A 160 15.62 14.99 9.28
C SER A 160 14.91 13.93 10.14
N ARG A 161 14.00 13.12 9.58
CA ARG A 161 13.25 12.11 10.35
C ARG A 161 14.08 10.85 10.60
N THR A 162 14.74 10.80 11.75
CA THR A 162 15.22 9.54 12.33
C THR A 162 14.11 8.94 13.19
N ARG A 163 13.69 7.71 12.87
CA ARG A 163 12.78 6.93 13.72
C ARG A 163 13.49 5.66 14.19
N PRO A 164 13.31 5.26 15.46
CA PRO A 164 13.95 4.03 15.96
C PRO A 164 13.43 2.81 15.19
N ASP A 165 14.34 1.90 14.86
CA ASP A 165 14.04 0.67 14.13
C ASP A 165 13.14 -0.26 14.94
N PRO A 166 11.87 -0.47 14.56
CA PRO A 166 11.03 -1.43 15.24
C PRO A 166 11.44 -2.85 14.86
N GLU A 167 11.29 -3.81 15.77
CA GLU A 167 11.27 -5.24 15.43
C GLU A 167 10.21 -5.54 14.36
N SER A 168 10.50 -6.50 13.47
CA SER A 168 9.58 -6.93 12.40
C SER A 168 8.23 -7.34 12.98
N VAL A 169 7.15 -6.77 12.47
CA VAL A 169 5.80 -7.33 12.65
C VAL A 169 5.75 -8.70 11.96
N THR A 170 4.93 -9.66 12.41
CA THR A 170 4.79 -10.95 11.71
C THR A 170 3.76 -10.86 10.58
N ALA A 171 4.09 -11.45 9.42
CA ALA A 171 3.30 -11.42 8.18
C ALA A 171 1.82 -11.80 8.37
N ALA A 172 1.52 -12.71 9.30
CA ALA A 172 0.17 -13.18 9.62
C ALA A 172 -0.81 -12.09 10.15
N SER A 173 -0.34 -10.86 10.38
CA SER A 173 -1.15 -9.75 10.91
C SER A 173 -1.72 -8.80 9.85
N ILE A 174 -1.36 -8.97 8.58
CA ILE A 174 -1.82 -8.14 7.46
C ILE A 174 -3.10 -8.76 6.86
N THR A 175 -4.26 -8.20 7.20
CA THR A 175 -5.57 -8.74 6.74
C THR A 175 -6.39 -7.76 5.92
N TYR A 176 -5.92 -6.52 5.71
CA TYR A 176 -6.69 -5.48 5.03
C TYR A 176 -5.99 -5.02 3.74
N PRO A 177 -6.70 -5.03 2.60
CA PRO A 177 -6.16 -4.48 1.37
C PRO A 177 -6.03 -2.96 1.46
N ILE A 178 -5.11 -2.39 0.67
CA ILE A 178 -4.99 -0.94 0.46
C ILE A 178 -5.82 -0.57 -0.76
N ASP A 179 -6.86 0.25 -0.61
CA ASP A 179 -7.62 0.72 -1.77
C ASP A 179 -6.82 1.82 -2.50
N VAL A 180 -6.57 1.68 -3.80
CA VAL A 180 -5.75 2.61 -4.58
C VAL A 180 -6.62 3.27 -5.65
N LEU A 181 -6.76 4.59 -5.55
CA LEU A 181 -7.46 5.40 -6.55
C LEU A 181 -6.43 6.04 -7.47
N ILE A 182 -6.59 5.83 -8.77
CA ILE A 182 -5.73 6.45 -9.78
C ILE A 182 -6.37 7.78 -10.20
N VAL A 183 -5.59 8.85 -10.25
CA VAL A 183 -6.07 10.20 -10.57
C VAL A 183 -5.34 10.70 -11.81
N THR A 184 -6.07 11.29 -12.75
CA THR A 184 -5.51 11.87 -13.97
C THR A 184 -5.72 13.39 -14.00
N SER A 185 -4.94 14.10 -14.81
CA SER A 185 -5.17 15.53 -15.06
C SER A 185 -6.26 15.73 -16.10
N ASP A 186 -6.92 16.90 -16.10
CA ASP A 186 -7.82 17.29 -17.20
C ASP A 186 -7.10 17.23 -18.55
N GLN A 187 -5.83 17.65 -18.60
CA GLN A 187 -5.03 17.66 -19.82
C GLN A 187 -4.79 16.25 -20.37
N LEU A 188 -4.53 15.27 -19.50
CA LEU A 188 -4.37 13.86 -19.91
C LEU A 188 -5.72 13.27 -20.32
N SER A 189 -6.75 13.46 -19.49
CA SER A 189 -8.10 12.91 -19.69
C SER A 189 -8.79 13.45 -20.94
N ASN A 190 -8.46 14.68 -21.37
CA ASN A 190 -8.99 15.25 -22.62
C ASN A 190 -8.31 14.72 -23.88
N ASN A 191 -7.16 14.05 -23.75
CA ASN A 191 -6.34 13.64 -24.90
C ASN A 191 -6.18 12.13 -25.05
N VAL A 192 -6.41 11.38 -23.98
CA VAL A 192 -6.31 9.92 -23.90
C VAL A 192 -7.67 9.36 -23.52
N ARG A 193 -8.12 8.30 -24.24
CA ARG A 193 -9.38 7.62 -23.94
C ARG A 193 -9.36 7.08 -22.51
N ARG A 194 -10.48 7.19 -21.80
CA ARG A 194 -10.63 6.66 -20.44
C ARG A 194 -10.32 5.16 -20.31
N PRO A 195 -10.78 4.27 -21.22
CA PRO A 195 -10.35 2.87 -21.25
C PRO A 195 -8.83 2.68 -21.23
N THR A 196 -8.07 3.52 -21.95
CA THR A 196 -6.60 3.50 -21.95
C THR A 196 -6.04 3.82 -20.57
N LEU A 197 -6.62 4.80 -19.89
CA LEU A 197 -6.23 5.20 -18.54
C LEU A 197 -6.59 4.12 -17.51
N GLU A 198 -7.77 3.50 -17.62
CA GLU A 198 -8.21 2.43 -16.73
C GLU A 198 -7.38 1.15 -16.91
N ARG A 199 -6.99 0.82 -18.15
CA ARG A 199 -6.08 -0.30 -18.43
C ARG A 199 -4.72 -0.09 -17.78
N ARG A 200 -4.12 1.11 -17.93
CA ARG A 200 -2.84 1.43 -17.28
C ARG A 200 -2.96 1.46 -15.76
N ALA A 201 -4.05 2.02 -15.24
CA ALA A 201 -4.35 2.06 -13.82
C ALA A 201 -4.36 0.66 -13.20
N ARG A 202 -5.01 -0.31 -13.85
CA ARG A 202 -5.06 -1.70 -13.41
C ARG A 202 -3.71 -2.39 -13.54
N GLN A 203 -2.94 -2.11 -14.59
CA GLN A 203 -1.56 -2.60 -14.70
C GLN A 203 -0.68 -2.16 -13.51
N ILE A 204 -0.82 -0.91 -13.05
CA ILE A 204 -0.12 -0.42 -11.85
C ILE A 204 -0.48 -1.25 -10.61
N ILE A 205 -1.76 -1.59 -10.43
CA ILE A 205 -2.22 -2.41 -9.30
C ILE A 205 -1.68 -3.84 -9.40
N ASN A 206 -1.70 -4.43 -10.59
CA ASN A 206 -1.17 -5.77 -10.84
C ASN A 206 0.32 -5.82 -10.58
N ASP A 207 1.07 -4.80 -11.02
CA ASP A 207 2.50 -4.73 -10.79
C ASP A 207 2.84 -4.56 -9.30
N LEU A 208 2.06 -3.76 -8.58
CA LEU A 208 2.20 -3.58 -7.14
C LEU A 208 1.90 -4.88 -6.37
N ASN A 209 0.80 -5.56 -6.71
CA ASN A 209 0.42 -6.83 -6.08
C ASN A 209 1.44 -7.93 -6.34
N ALA A 210 1.94 -8.03 -7.57
CA ALA A 210 3.01 -8.96 -7.89
C ALA A 210 4.30 -8.59 -7.17
N ALA A 211 4.63 -7.30 -7.01
CA ALA A 211 5.78 -6.88 -6.21
C ALA A 211 5.65 -7.30 -4.73
N TYR A 212 4.47 -7.17 -4.13
CA TYR A 212 4.21 -7.66 -2.78
C TYR A 212 4.38 -9.17 -2.68
N SER A 213 3.75 -9.93 -3.57
CA SER A 213 3.83 -11.39 -3.61
C SER A 213 5.27 -11.87 -3.78
N ASN A 214 6.01 -11.31 -4.74
CA ASN A 214 7.41 -11.63 -5.00
C ASN A 214 8.36 -11.22 -3.85
N THR A 215 7.91 -10.38 -2.93
CA THR A 215 8.64 -9.99 -1.71
C THR A 215 8.27 -10.90 -0.52
N GLY A 216 7.30 -11.79 -0.67
CA GLY A 216 6.77 -12.62 0.42
C GLY A 216 5.81 -11.88 1.35
N LEU A 217 5.23 -10.76 0.89
CA LEU A 217 4.26 -9.98 1.66
C LEU A 217 2.83 -10.50 1.38
N PRO A 218 2.02 -10.79 2.41
CA PRO A 218 0.67 -11.34 2.22
C PRO A 218 -0.40 -10.27 1.93
N GLY A 219 -0.02 -8.99 1.97
CA GLY A 219 -0.93 -7.89 1.72
C GLY A 219 -1.14 -7.62 0.23
N ARG A 220 -2.29 -7.02 -0.12
CA ARG A 220 -2.64 -6.63 -1.49
C ARG A 220 -3.18 -5.21 -1.57
N ALA A 221 -2.99 -4.57 -2.72
CA ALA A 221 -3.70 -3.39 -3.16
C ALA A 221 -4.99 -3.79 -3.90
N LYS A 222 -6.04 -3.01 -3.73
CA LYS A 222 -7.30 -3.14 -4.45
C LYS A 222 -7.50 -1.90 -5.32
N PHE A 223 -7.90 -2.10 -6.57
CA PHE A 223 -8.26 -1.00 -7.44
C PHE A 223 -9.55 -0.31 -6.95
N ALA A 224 -9.50 1.01 -6.74
CA ALA A 224 -10.62 1.80 -6.24
C ALA A 224 -11.27 2.70 -7.32
N GLY A 225 -10.74 2.68 -8.55
CA GLY A 225 -11.25 3.44 -9.69
C GLY A 225 -10.24 4.41 -10.31
N VAL A 226 -10.70 5.10 -11.35
CA VAL A 226 -10.02 6.27 -11.93
C VAL A 226 -10.83 7.53 -11.65
N GLY A 227 -10.17 8.56 -11.15
CA GLY A 227 -10.70 9.92 -10.97
C GLY A 227 -9.97 10.92 -11.86
N ASN A 228 -10.54 12.10 -12.04
CA ASN A 228 -9.92 13.21 -12.74
C ASN A 228 -9.81 14.41 -11.77
N THR A 229 -8.69 15.14 -11.82
CA THR A 229 -8.45 16.33 -11.01
C THR A 229 -7.98 17.50 -11.86
N ARG A 230 -8.38 18.71 -11.47
CA ARG A 230 -8.02 19.94 -12.16
C ARG A 230 -6.64 20.41 -11.76
N PHE A 231 -5.62 20.21 -12.59
CA PHE A 231 -4.33 20.89 -12.43
C PHE A 231 -3.63 21.05 -13.79
N SER A 232 -2.74 22.04 -13.89
CA SER A 232 -1.90 22.21 -15.08
C SER A 232 -0.63 21.38 -14.91
N GLN A 233 -0.40 20.42 -15.80
CA GLN A 233 0.84 19.66 -15.80
C GLN A 233 1.98 20.51 -16.38
N THR A 234 3.13 20.48 -15.74
CA THR A 234 4.39 21.02 -16.25
C THR A 234 5.22 19.89 -16.89
N GLY A 235 6.44 20.21 -17.34
CA GLY A 235 7.37 19.22 -17.89
C GLY A 235 8.06 18.34 -16.84
N SER A 236 7.79 18.55 -15.54
CA SER A 236 8.49 17.87 -14.44
C SER A 236 7.52 17.44 -13.33
N PRO A 237 7.53 16.15 -12.92
CA PRO A 237 6.77 15.70 -11.76
C PRO A 237 7.25 16.39 -10.46
N GLY A 238 8.50 16.85 -10.41
CA GLY A 238 9.04 17.60 -9.27
C GLY A 238 8.42 18.98 -9.09
N ASP A 239 8.09 19.65 -10.20
CA ASP A 239 7.43 20.95 -10.19
C ASP A 239 5.93 20.74 -9.92
N ASP A 240 5.31 19.74 -10.56
CA ASP A 240 3.90 19.37 -10.36
C ASP A 240 3.59 18.90 -8.92
N LEU A 241 4.57 18.33 -8.22
CA LEU A 241 4.47 17.86 -6.82
C LEU A 241 5.18 18.79 -5.82
N GLY A 242 5.85 19.84 -6.31
CA GLY A 242 6.74 20.75 -5.57
C GLY A 242 6.04 21.93 -4.88
N SER A 243 6.81 22.79 -4.21
CA SER A 243 6.31 23.87 -3.34
C SER A 243 5.77 25.12 -4.06
N ASP A 244 5.61 25.09 -5.39
CA ASP A 244 5.32 26.26 -6.23
C ASP A 244 3.82 26.62 -6.36
N GLY A 245 2.92 25.82 -5.79
CA GLY A 245 1.50 26.13 -5.69
C GLY A 245 0.55 25.06 -6.22
N TYR A 246 1.02 24.03 -6.94
CA TYR A 246 0.13 22.96 -7.41
C TYR A 246 -0.28 21.94 -6.34
N ARG A 247 0.44 21.88 -5.21
CA ARG A 247 0.01 21.19 -3.97
C ARG A 247 -1.34 21.70 -3.44
N ASP A 248 -1.73 22.93 -3.79
CA ASP A 248 -3.00 23.55 -3.40
C ASP A 248 -4.11 23.38 -4.47
N HIS A 249 -3.75 22.95 -5.69
CA HIS A 249 -4.64 22.89 -6.85
C HIS A 249 -4.98 21.49 -7.35
N ILE A 250 -4.20 20.44 -7.02
CA ILE A 250 -4.77 19.09 -7.03
C ILE A 250 -5.92 19.16 -6.03
N ASP A 251 -7.15 19.23 -6.50
CA ASP A 251 -8.33 19.31 -5.64
C ASP A 251 -8.55 17.94 -5.03
N VAL A 252 -7.64 17.60 -4.11
CA VAL A 252 -7.74 16.47 -3.20
C VAL A 252 -9.05 16.59 -2.42
N ARG A 253 -9.70 17.76 -2.33
CA ARG A 253 -11.03 17.90 -1.70
C ARG A 253 -12.15 17.27 -2.53
N GLU A 254 -12.06 17.25 -3.86
CA GLU A 254 -13.03 16.51 -4.70
C GLU A 254 -12.86 14.99 -4.53
N HIS A 255 -11.61 14.54 -4.33
CA HIS A 255 -11.27 13.14 -4.08
C HIS A 255 -11.59 12.71 -2.63
N GLU A 256 -11.34 13.58 -1.64
CA GLU A 256 -11.76 13.48 -0.23
C GLU A 256 -13.29 13.41 -0.12
N ARG A 257 -14.05 14.07 -1.01
CA ARG A 257 -15.52 13.97 -1.08
C ARG A 257 -15.99 12.63 -1.64
N SER A 258 -15.26 12.03 -2.57
CA SER A 258 -15.64 10.76 -3.22
C SER A 258 -15.45 9.54 -2.31
N GLY A 259 -14.46 9.56 -1.41
CA GLY A 259 -14.19 8.49 -0.43
C GLY A 259 -13.66 7.16 -1.01
N ARG A 260 -13.24 7.14 -2.29
CA ARG A 260 -12.99 5.90 -3.05
C ARG A 260 -11.68 5.17 -2.68
N GLY A 261 -10.53 5.85 -2.55
CA GLY A 261 -9.23 5.22 -2.27
C GLY A 261 -8.57 5.56 -0.91
N ASP A 262 -7.69 4.68 -0.44
CA ASP A 262 -6.74 4.87 0.68
C ASP A 262 -5.40 5.49 0.22
N LEU A 263 -4.98 5.26 -1.03
CA LEU A 263 -3.83 5.90 -1.68
C LEU A 263 -4.24 6.57 -2.99
N LEU A 264 -3.52 7.63 -3.37
CA LEU A 264 -3.66 8.29 -4.67
C LEU A 264 -2.42 8.04 -5.52
N VAL A 265 -2.62 7.64 -6.78
CA VAL A 265 -1.54 7.60 -7.78
C VAL A 265 -1.93 8.54 -8.91
N LEU A 266 -1.13 9.57 -9.15
CA LEU A 266 -1.28 10.50 -10.24
C LEU A 266 -0.69 9.92 -11.53
N MET A 267 -1.49 9.82 -12.59
CA MET A 267 -0.98 9.45 -13.91
C MET A 267 -0.58 10.70 -14.69
N GLY A 268 0.67 10.73 -15.14
CA GLY A 268 1.28 11.82 -15.90
C GLY A 268 1.39 11.56 -17.41
N ARG A 269 1.54 12.63 -18.20
CA ARG A 269 1.81 12.56 -19.65
C ARG A 269 3.25 12.14 -19.96
N SER A 270 3.48 11.61 -21.16
CA SER A 270 4.83 11.43 -21.72
C SER A 270 5.54 12.77 -21.90
N GLY A 271 6.79 12.89 -21.43
CA GLY A 271 7.59 14.13 -21.52
C GLY A 271 8.27 14.52 -20.21
N TRP A 272 7.87 13.91 -19.09
CA TRP A 272 8.56 14.03 -17.82
C TRP A 272 10.01 13.51 -17.93
N GLY A 273 10.94 14.23 -17.33
CA GLY A 273 12.37 13.87 -17.29
C GLY A 273 12.67 12.63 -16.44
N GLU A 274 11.66 12.08 -15.76
CA GLU A 274 11.71 11.05 -14.72
C GLU A 274 10.49 10.12 -14.93
N CYS A 275 10.55 8.86 -14.49
CA CYS A 275 9.46 7.90 -14.71
C CYS A 275 8.35 7.92 -13.66
N GLY A 276 8.70 8.28 -12.44
CA GLY A 276 7.80 8.44 -11.32
C GLY A 276 8.41 9.36 -10.28
N ARG A 277 7.53 9.83 -9.39
CA ARG A 277 7.89 10.60 -8.21
C ARG A 277 6.80 10.49 -7.16
N ALA A 278 7.19 10.21 -5.92
CA ALA A 278 6.32 10.18 -4.78
C ALA A 278 6.47 11.46 -3.96
N GLY A 279 5.32 12.00 -3.57
CA GLY A 279 5.19 13.04 -2.56
C GLY A 279 4.25 12.56 -1.48
N ILE A 280 4.78 12.38 -0.27
CA ILE A 280 3.94 12.27 0.91
C ILE A 280 3.86 13.65 1.55
N SER A 281 2.63 14.12 1.73
CA SER A 281 2.38 15.35 2.43
C SER A 281 1.31 15.15 3.45
N ALA A 282 1.03 16.26 4.09
CA ALA A 282 0.03 16.35 5.07
C ALA A 282 -1.41 16.09 4.48
N ARG A 283 -1.64 16.41 3.20
CA ARG A 283 -2.99 16.35 2.61
C ARG A 283 -3.17 15.19 1.64
N TYR A 284 -2.08 14.57 1.22
CA TYR A 284 -2.12 13.55 0.18
C TYR A 284 -0.86 12.68 0.23
N ALA A 285 -1.02 11.46 -0.25
CA ALA A 285 0.06 10.56 -0.61
C ALA A 285 -0.10 10.34 -2.12
N ILE A 286 0.74 11.00 -2.93
CA ILE A 286 0.66 10.95 -4.39
C ILE A 286 1.92 10.26 -4.88
N ALA A 287 1.74 9.07 -5.44
CA ALA A 287 2.70 8.46 -6.34
C ALA A 287 2.46 9.00 -7.74
N SER A 288 3.47 9.09 -8.60
CA SER A 288 3.23 9.43 -10.00
C SER A 288 3.78 8.37 -10.94
N ASP A 289 3.03 8.09 -12.01
CA ASP A 289 3.42 7.14 -13.06
C ASP A 289 3.34 7.86 -14.41
N THR A 290 4.48 7.97 -15.08
CA THR A 290 4.56 8.53 -16.42
C THR A 290 4.07 7.48 -17.41
N HIS A 291 3.02 7.80 -18.17
CA HIS A 291 2.42 6.85 -19.14
C HIS A 291 3.44 6.21 -20.10
N GLY A 292 4.49 6.95 -20.47
CA GLY A 292 5.57 6.48 -21.36
C GLY A 292 6.67 5.64 -20.70
N CYS A 293 6.66 5.49 -19.38
CA CYS A 293 7.64 4.70 -18.61
C CYS A 293 7.12 3.29 -18.30
N ARG A 294 6.64 2.63 -19.35
CA ARG A 294 6.18 1.25 -19.29
C ARG A 294 7.34 0.33 -18.84
N SER A 295 7.02 -0.76 -18.17
CA SER A 295 7.98 -1.72 -17.59
C SER A 295 9.00 -1.21 -16.55
N ASN A 296 8.97 0.06 -16.13
CA ASN A 296 9.84 0.56 -15.04
C ASN A 296 9.29 0.26 -13.63
N PHE A 297 8.02 -0.18 -13.56
CA PHE A 297 7.26 -0.35 -12.33
C PHE A 297 7.12 0.93 -11.50
N ALA A 298 7.13 2.11 -12.15
CA ALA A 298 7.13 3.41 -11.49
C ALA A 298 5.99 3.53 -10.47
N GLY A 299 4.74 3.23 -10.85
CA GLY A 299 3.62 3.25 -9.89
C GLY A 299 3.84 2.38 -8.64
N ALA A 300 4.38 1.17 -8.79
CA ALA A 300 4.67 0.28 -7.66
C ALA A 300 5.86 0.79 -6.82
N HIS A 301 6.89 1.33 -7.48
CA HIS A 301 8.06 1.95 -6.85
C HIS A 301 7.63 3.13 -5.97
N GLU A 302 6.82 4.03 -6.52
CA GLU A 302 6.36 5.22 -5.82
C GLU A 302 5.42 4.88 -4.65
N VAL A 303 4.55 3.87 -4.80
CA VAL A 303 3.76 3.37 -3.66
C VAL A 303 4.67 2.81 -2.57
N GLY A 304 5.78 2.17 -2.94
CA GLY A 304 6.84 1.78 -2.02
C GLY A 304 7.38 2.94 -1.18
N HIS A 305 7.65 4.09 -1.80
CA HIS A 305 8.04 5.31 -1.08
C HIS A 305 6.95 5.80 -0.13
N LEU A 306 5.68 5.77 -0.53
CA LEU A 306 4.55 6.09 0.37
C LEU A 306 4.48 5.08 1.54
N GLN A 307 5.03 3.88 1.36
CA GLN A 307 5.19 2.86 2.39
C GLN A 307 6.49 2.97 3.20
N GLY A 308 7.28 4.02 2.98
CA GLY A 308 8.52 4.28 3.71
C GLY A 308 9.73 3.53 3.19
N ALA A 309 9.61 2.85 2.05
CA ALA A 309 10.76 2.26 1.38
C ALA A 309 11.69 3.36 0.85
N GLY A 310 12.98 3.17 1.04
CA GLY A 310 14.02 4.02 0.48
C GLY A 310 14.76 3.33 -0.65
N HIS A 311 15.55 4.11 -1.38
CA HIS A 311 16.43 3.58 -2.40
C HIS A 311 17.61 2.82 -1.80
N ASN A 312 18.53 2.34 -2.64
CA ASN A 312 19.78 1.76 -2.13
C ASN A 312 20.59 2.81 -1.31
N PRO A 313 21.35 2.40 -0.27
CA PRO A 313 22.01 3.33 0.65
C PRO A 313 23.06 4.24 -0.01
N GLU A 314 23.56 3.82 -1.17
CA GLU A 314 24.56 4.57 -1.94
C GLU A 314 23.95 5.79 -2.67
N ALA A 315 22.63 5.87 -2.77
CA ALA A 315 21.96 6.99 -3.41
C ALA A 315 22.00 8.24 -2.52
N ARG A 316 22.38 9.39 -3.11
CA ARG A 316 22.59 10.69 -2.44
C ARG A 316 21.36 11.22 -1.67
N TYR A 317 20.18 10.67 -1.90
CA TYR A 317 18.89 11.09 -1.33
C TYR A 317 18.06 9.90 -0.78
N SER A 318 18.74 8.93 -0.15
CA SER A 318 18.13 7.67 0.33
C SER A 318 17.75 7.71 1.80
N ASN A 319 16.59 8.28 2.13
CA ASN A 319 16.04 8.23 3.48
C ASN A 319 14.75 7.41 3.47
N GLY A 320 14.88 6.11 3.66
CA GLY A 320 13.73 5.29 4.01
C GLY A 320 13.31 5.51 5.47
N GLU A 321 12.12 5.03 5.84
CA GLU A 321 11.52 5.24 7.16
C GLU A 321 12.35 4.63 8.32
N TYR A 322 13.16 3.61 8.02
CA TYR A 322 14.01 2.86 8.96
C TYR A 322 15.42 2.73 8.39
N SER A 323 16.40 2.39 9.25
CA SER A 323 17.81 2.25 8.85
C SER A 323 18.06 1.12 7.84
N TYR A 324 17.10 0.21 7.70
CA TYR A 324 17.13 -0.91 6.77
C TYR A 324 16.20 -0.71 5.56
N SER A 325 15.47 0.40 5.47
CA SER A 325 14.51 0.70 4.39
C SER A 325 15.23 1.03 3.08
N HIS A 326 15.93 0.06 2.51
CA HIS A 326 16.78 0.28 1.35
C HIS A 326 16.63 -0.79 0.29
N GLY A 327 16.63 -0.34 -0.97
CA GLY A 327 16.75 -1.19 -2.13
C GLY A 327 18.04 -2.01 -2.15
N HIS A 328 17.97 -3.18 -2.78
CA HIS A 328 19.08 -4.10 -2.96
C HIS A 328 19.37 -4.38 -4.43
N TRP A 329 20.61 -4.75 -4.72
CA TRP A 329 21.10 -5.17 -6.02
C TRP A 329 22.18 -6.23 -5.85
N SER A 330 22.38 -7.07 -6.86
CA SER A 330 23.41 -8.10 -6.93
C SER A 330 24.03 -8.13 -8.31
N ILE A 331 25.36 -8.09 -8.37
CA ILE A 331 26.16 -8.13 -9.61
C ILE A 331 27.03 -9.38 -9.72
N ARG A 332 26.80 -10.41 -8.90
CA ARG A 332 27.75 -11.53 -8.77
C ARG A 332 28.07 -12.16 -10.12
N ASP A 333 29.35 -12.10 -10.52
CA ASP A 333 29.87 -12.57 -11.80
C ASP A 333 29.74 -14.09 -12.05
N ASN A 334 29.24 -14.88 -11.08
CA ASN A 334 29.07 -16.34 -11.17
C ASN A 334 27.86 -16.84 -10.36
N SER A 335 26.82 -16.02 -10.26
CA SER A 335 25.56 -16.45 -9.65
C SER A 335 24.74 -17.26 -10.65
N PRO A 336 24.01 -18.32 -10.22
CA PRO A 336 23.03 -18.96 -11.08
C PRO A 336 21.85 -18.03 -11.43
N ALA A 337 21.66 -16.94 -10.68
CA ALA A 337 20.86 -15.78 -11.09
C ALA A 337 21.71 -14.74 -11.83
N TYR A 338 21.17 -14.19 -12.92
CA TYR A 338 21.70 -13.01 -13.59
C TYR A 338 21.85 -11.80 -12.62
N PRO A 339 22.72 -10.82 -12.92
CA PRO A 339 22.76 -9.56 -12.19
C PRO A 339 21.36 -8.94 -12.12
N PHE A 340 21.00 -8.38 -10.96
CA PHE A 340 19.67 -7.83 -10.75
C PHE A 340 19.69 -6.65 -9.79
N ARG A 341 18.60 -5.89 -9.82
CA ARG A 341 18.26 -4.90 -8.81
C ARG A 341 16.79 -5.02 -8.43
N THR A 342 16.49 -4.82 -7.16
CA THR A 342 15.12 -4.78 -6.64
C THR A 342 14.43 -3.47 -7.04
N LEU A 343 13.11 -3.45 -6.93
CA LEU A 343 12.23 -2.36 -7.35
C LEU A 343 12.70 -0.97 -6.92
N MET A 344 13.16 -0.84 -5.67
CA MET A 344 13.62 0.43 -5.10
C MET A 344 15.11 0.71 -5.34
N SER A 345 15.84 -0.10 -6.08
CA SER A 345 17.27 0.13 -6.31
C SER A 345 17.51 0.85 -7.63
N TYR A 346 18.28 1.93 -7.58
CA TYR A 346 18.80 2.57 -8.78
C TYR A 346 19.86 1.73 -9.46
N ASN A 347 20.15 2.03 -10.74
CA ASN A 347 21.14 1.30 -11.52
C ASN A 347 22.58 1.72 -11.20
N THR A 348 22.79 2.76 -10.40
CA THR A 348 24.06 3.48 -10.26
C THR A 348 25.26 2.54 -10.06
N GLU A 349 25.13 1.57 -9.17
CA GLU A 349 26.20 0.61 -8.85
C GLU A 349 26.49 -0.38 -9.96
N CYS A 350 25.46 -0.78 -10.71
CA CYS A 350 25.58 -1.68 -11.84
C CYS A 350 26.16 -0.94 -13.05
N SER A 351 25.68 0.27 -13.34
CA SER A 351 26.23 1.16 -14.37
C SER A 351 27.70 1.49 -14.11
N ALA A 352 28.08 1.77 -12.86
CA ALA A 352 29.47 2.04 -12.49
C ALA A 352 30.43 0.87 -12.77
N ARG A 353 29.90 -0.36 -12.89
CA ARG A 353 30.65 -1.57 -13.18
C ARG A 353 30.42 -2.11 -14.59
N ASN A 354 29.69 -1.37 -15.41
CA ASN A 354 29.30 -1.78 -16.76
C ASN A 354 28.57 -3.14 -16.80
N VAL A 355 27.73 -3.39 -15.78
CA VAL A 355 26.89 -4.58 -15.65
C VAL A 355 25.44 -4.19 -15.86
N ALA A 356 24.72 -4.92 -16.72
CA ALA A 356 23.29 -4.76 -16.87
C ALA A 356 22.56 -5.41 -15.69
N CYS A 357 21.87 -4.61 -14.87
CA CYS A 357 21.03 -5.10 -13.77
C CYS A 357 19.55 -4.84 -14.08
N PRO A 358 18.84 -5.79 -14.68
CA PRO A 358 17.39 -5.71 -14.78
C PRO A 358 16.75 -5.44 -13.41
N ARG A 359 15.75 -4.56 -13.41
CA ARG A 359 14.91 -4.24 -12.26
C ARG A 359 13.83 -5.31 -12.13
N TYR A 360 13.83 -6.00 -11.01
CA TYR A 360 12.82 -7.00 -10.70
C TYR A 360 11.68 -6.38 -9.93
N ARG A 361 10.46 -6.78 -10.29
CA ARG A 361 9.20 -6.44 -9.63
C ARG A 361 9.11 -7.12 -8.26
N ARG A 362 9.95 -6.66 -7.33
CA ARG A 362 10.03 -7.09 -5.92
C ARG A 362 10.75 -6.04 -5.09
N PHE A 363 10.32 -5.83 -3.85
CA PHE A 363 11.09 -5.08 -2.87
C PHE A 363 12.22 -5.95 -2.32
N SER A 364 13.20 -5.33 -1.66
CA SER A 364 14.31 -6.07 -1.04
C SER A 364 13.84 -6.84 0.19
N ASN A 365 14.14 -8.15 0.21
CA ASN A 365 13.88 -9.02 1.36
C ASN A 365 15.00 -10.07 1.45
N PRO A 366 15.77 -10.15 2.56
CA PRO A 366 16.87 -11.11 2.72
C PRO A 366 16.43 -12.58 2.76
N ASP A 367 15.17 -12.86 3.10
CA ASP A 367 14.63 -14.22 3.21
C ASP A 367 14.15 -14.77 1.87
N ILE A 368 13.87 -13.88 0.91
CA ILE A 368 13.49 -14.25 -0.45
C ILE A 368 14.73 -14.33 -1.35
N ARG A 369 14.79 -15.36 -2.18
CA ARG A 369 15.91 -15.61 -3.10
C ARG A 369 15.45 -15.52 -4.56
N LEU A 370 16.35 -15.10 -5.42
CA LEU A 370 16.25 -15.11 -6.88
C LEU A 370 17.45 -15.89 -7.42
N GLY A 371 17.22 -16.99 -8.14
CA GLY A 371 18.24 -17.96 -8.55
C GLY A 371 19.27 -18.25 -7.45
N GLY A 372 18.77 -18.52 -6.23
CA GLY A 372 19.59 -18.84 -5.05
C GLY A 372 20.23 -17.64 -4.34
N VAL A 373 20.21 -16.44 -4.91
CA VAL A 373 20.79 -15.23 -4.30
C VAL A 373 19.72 -14.47 -3.50
N PRO A 374 20.00 -14.08 -2.23
CA PRO A 374 19.09 -13.25 -1.45
C PRO A 374 18.76 -11.94 -2.16
N THR A 375 17.50 -11.55 -2.13
CA THR A 375 17.03 -10.29 -2.73
C THR A 375 17.11 -9.10 -1.79
N GLY A 376 17.73 -9.27 -0.63
CA GLY A 376 17.94 -8.22 0.35
C GLY A 376 19.10 -8.57 1.29
N ALA A 377 19.34 -7.67 2.23
CA ALA A 377 20.30 -7.84 3.30
C ALA A 377 19.73 -7.24 4.60
N ARG A 378 20.37 -7.48 5.74
CA ARG A 378 19.90 -6.96 7.03
C ARG A 378 19.71 -5.43 7.06
N ALA A 379 20.52 -4.70 6.29
CA ALA A 379 20.43 -3.24 6.15
C ALA A 379 19.71 -2.80 4.84
N ARG A 380 19.09 -3.76 4.13
CA ARG A 380 18.42 -3.56 2.84
C ARG A 380 17.21 -4.49 2.76
N ASP A 381 16.17 -4.11 3.48
CA ASP A 381 14.99 -4.92 3.74
C ASP A 381 13.72 -4.04 3.68
N ASN A 382 13.39 -3.61 2.47
CA ASN A 382 12.15 -2.88 2.23
C ASN A 382 10.92 -3.76 2.49
N GLY A 383 11.03 -5.09 2.39
CA GLY A 383 9.96 -6.02 2.76
C GLY A 383 9.51 -5.82 4.21
N ARG A 384 10.47 -5.83 5.14
CA ARG A 384 10.20 -5.52 6.56
C ARG A 384 9.68 -4.11 6.76
N THR A 385 10.15 -3.14 5.99
CA THR A 385 9.64 -1.76 6.05
C THR A 385 8.16 -1.73 5.71
N LEU A 386 7.78 -2.30 4.57
CA LEU A 386 6.41 -2.36 4.10
C LEU A 386 5.50 -3.12 5.08
N GLU A 387 5.98 -4.22 5.65
CA GLU A 387 5.27 -4.97 6.68
C GLU A 387 4.98 -4.12 7.93
N ASN A 388 5.99 -3.37 8.40
CA ASN A 388 5.86 -2.49 9.55
C ASN A 388 4.97 -1.27 9.30
N THR A 389 4.90 -0.80 8.06
CA THR A 389 4.08 0.36 7.67
C THR A 389 2.72 -0.01 7.10
N TRP A 390 2.47 -1.28 6.79
CA TRP A 390 1.25 -1.76 6.10
C TRP A 390 -0.03 -1.25 6.76
N THR A 391 -0.12 -1.44 8.08
CA THR A 391 -1.26 -1.01 8.91
C THR A 391 -1.28 0.50 9.20
N ARG A 392 -0.10 1.13 9.20
CA ARG A 392 0.05 2.58 9.39
C ARG A 392 -0.38 3.39 8.16
N ASN A 393 -0.28 2.80 6.96
CA ASN A 393 -0.71 3.42 5.71
C ASN A 393 -2.14 3.05 5.32
N THR A 394 -2.65 1.86 5.66
CA THR A 394 -4.12 1.63 5.70
C THR A 394 -4.82 2.48 6.77
N ALA A 395 -4.07 3.07 7.72
CA ALA A 395 -4.58 4.09 8.65
C ALA A 395 -4.54 5.52 8.10
N HIS A 396 -3.87 5.78 6.96
CA HIS A 396 -4.12 6.96 6.13
C HIS A 396 -5.40 6.77 5.32
N ARG A 397 -6.49 6.38 6.00
CA ARG A 397 -7.82 6.53 5.44
C ARG A 397 -8.12 8.03 5.34
N PHE A 398 -7.63 8.65 4.26
CA PHE A 398 -7.99 10.01 3.85
C PHE A 398 -9.50 10.17 3.71
N ARG A 399 -10.21 9.04 3.61
CA ARG A 399 -11.67 8.89 3.56
C ARG A 399 -12.43 9.84 4.49
N LYS A 400 -11.98 10.05 5.73
CA LYS A 400 -12.74 10.80 6.75
C LYS A 400 -11.81 11.31 7.87
N MET A 401 -11.23 12.50 7.73
CA MET A 401 -10.53 13.18 8.84
C MET A 401 -11.34 14.32 9.44
N TYR A 402 -11.12 14.66 10.71
CA TYR A 402 -11.80 15.78 11.37
C TYR A 402 -11.21 17.09 10.88
N SER A 403 -12.04 18.11 10.67
CA SER A 403 -11.63 19.40 10.10
C SER A 403 -10.63 20.16 10.97
N ASP A 404 -10.56 19.84 12.26
CA ASP A 404 -9.65 20.44 13.23
C ASP A 404 -8.45 19.57 13.59
N VAL A 405 -8.17 18.53 12.79
CA VAL A 405 -6.96 17.71 12.94
C VAL A 405 -6.02 17.94 11.76
N SER A 406 -5.05 18.82 12.04
CA SER A 406 -3.81 19.06 11.33
C SER A 406 -3.02 17.79 11.07
N ILE A 407 -2.73 17.46 9.84
CA ILE A 407 -1.77 16.42 9.44
C ILE A 407 -0.31 16.72 9.83
N ASN A 408 0.05 17.99 9.98
CA ASN A 408 1.35 18.33 10.56
C ASN A 408 1.38 18.13 12.10
N GLN A 409 0.30 17.67 12.71
CA GLN A 409 0.23 17.40 14.14
C GLN A 409 0.58 15.95 14.44
N TYR A 410 1.33 15.72 15.51
CA TYR A 410 1.82 14.39 15.89
C TYR A 410 0.70 13.38 16.22
N TRP A 411 -0.52 13.86 16.51
CA TRP A 411 -1.70 13.02 16.76
C TRP A 411 -2.54 12.76 15.50
N TYR A 412 -2.17 13.26 14.32
CA TYR A 412 -2.95 13.03 13.09
C TYR A 412 -3.16 11.54 12.82
N LEU A 413 -2.09 10.76 12.75
CA LEU A 413 -2.18 9.31 12.48
C LEU A 413 -2.95 8.56 13.58
N PRO A 414 -2.66 8.78 14.87
CA PRO A 414 -3.46 8.18 15.95
C PRO A 414 -4.96 8.50 15.89
N VAL A 415 -5.32 9.75 15.60
CA VAL A 415 -6.73 10.16 15.53
C VAL A 415 -7.41 9.59 14.29
N GLY A 416 -6.71 9.56 13.14
CA GLY A 416 -7.18 8.93 11.93
C GLY A 416 -7.45 7.45 12.16
N TRP A 417 -6.53 6.75 12.80
CA TRP A 417 -6.70 5.35 13.19
C TRP A 417 -7.91 5.13 14.09
N LEU A 418 -8.13 5.96 15.12
CA LEU A 418 -9.31 5.85 15.97
C LEU A 418 -10.62 6.11 15.20
N ARG A 419 -10.68 7.14 14.36
CA ARG A 419 -11.88 7.46 13.57
C ARG A 419 -12.23 6.35 12.60
N ASN A 420 -11.20 5.74 12.02
CA ASN A 420 -11.33 4.75 10.98
C ASN A 420 -11.33 3.30 11.49
N PHE A 421 -11.12 3.04 12.77
CA PHE A 421 -11.32 1.70 13.32
C PHE A 421 -12.72 1.16 12.92
N PRO A 422 -12.90 -0.14 12.59
CA PRO A 422 -14.21 -0.67 12.20
C PRO A 422 -15.35 -0.27 13.17
N GLY A 423 -16.35 0.44 12.64
CA GLY A 423 -17.46 1.02 13.39
C GLY A 423 -17.12 2.23 14.28
N GLY A 424 -15.93 2.83 14.14
CA GLY A 424 -15.41 3.99 14.88
C GLY A 424 -14.93 3.68 16.30
N ALA A 425 -13.67 3.97 16.63
CA ALA A 425 -13.12 3.82 17.99
C ALA A 425 -13.04 5.13 18.78
N THR A 426 -13.59 6.23 18.26
CA THR A 426 -13.69 7.50 18.99
C THR A 426 -14.99 8.22 18.68
N ARG A 427 -15.33 9.22 19.49
CA ARG A 427 -16.46 10.12 19.26
C ARG A 427 -15.96 11.52 18.91
N ALA A 428 -16.63 12.17 17.98
CA ALA A 428 -16.40 13.58 17.66
C ALA A 428 -16.79 14.48 18.86
N CYS A 429 -16.18 15.65 18.98
CA CYS A 429 -16.62 16.69 19.92
C CYS A 429 -17.71 17.60 19.33
N GLY A 430 -17.98 17.49 18.03
CA GLY A 430 -18.99 18.24 17.29
C GLY A 430 -19.05 17.79 15.84
N THR A 431 -19.80 18.51 15.00
CA THR A 431 -19.91 18.19 13.57
C THR A 431 -18.54 18.28 12.90
N ASN A 432 -18.02 17.13 12.46
CA ASN A 432 -16.70 16.97 11.85
C ASN A 432 -15.51 17.53 12.66
N ARG A 433 -15.60 17.62 13.99
CA ARG A 433 -14.49 18.06 14.86
C ARG A 433 -14.06 17.01 15.89
N TYR A 434 -12.76 16.85 16.09
CA TYR A 434 -12.16 15.99 17.10
C TYR A 434 -11.83 16.72 18.39
N CYS A 435 -11.51 18.01 18.35
CA CYS A 435 -10.99 18.80 19.48
C CYS A 435 -9.75 18.17 20.14
N PRO A 436 -8.62 18.02 19.41
CA PRO A 436 -7.43 17.35 19.95
C PRO A 436 -6.84 18.02 21.20
N GLY A 437 -7.03 19.34 21.34
CA GLY A 437 -6.54 20.12 22.48
C GLY A 437 -7.41 20.04 23.75
N SER A 438 -8.63 19.53 23.67
CA SER A 438 -9.51 19.39 24.83
C SER A 438 -9.10 18.20 25.71
N ASN A 439 -9.42 18.27 26.99
CA ASN A 439 -9.22 17.15 27.91
C ASN A 439 -10.09 15.95 27.54
N THR A 440 -9.61 14.76 27.92
CA THR A 440 -10.33 13.49 27.73
C THR A 440 -10.95 13.07 29.05
N ASN A 441 -12.27 12.95 29.07
CA ASN A 441 -12.99 12.41 30.21
C ASN A 441 -12.88 10.88 30.30
N ARG A 442 -13.17 10.34 31.49
CA ARG A 442 -13.05 8.91 31.82
C ARG A 442 -13.88 8.03 30.90
N ALA A 443 -15.13 8.43 30.63
CA ALA A 443 -16.01 7.71 29.71
C ALA A 443 -15.40 7.56 28.32
N LEU A 444 -14.90 8.65 27.75
CA LEU A 444 -14.31 8.61 26.41
C LEU A 444 -13.00 7.81 26.37
N PHE A 445 -12.12 7.97 27.36
CA PHE A 445 -10.86 7.23 27.38
C PHE A 445 -11.10 5.71 27.42
N ILE A 446 -11.98 5.25 28.31
CA ILE A 446 -12.35 3.83 28.42
C ILE A 446 -13.06 3.33 27.17
N TYR A 447 -13.96 4.13 26.58
CA TYR A 447 -14.61 3.77 25.33
C TYR A 447 -13.61 3.58 24.18
N MET A 448 -12.68 4.52 24.00
CA MET A 448 -11.67 4.41 22.94
C MET A 448 -10.79 3.16 23.16
N LEU A 449 -10.36 2.90 24.40
CA LEU A 449 -9.63 1.68 24.76
C LEU A 449 -10.44 0.41 24.46
N TRP A 450 -11.69 0.33 24.90
CA TRP A 450 -12.58 -0.81 24.68
C TRP A 450 -12.82 -1.10 23.18
N ARG A 451 -13.16 -0.08 22.40
CA ARG A 451 -13.35 -0.21 20.94
C ARG A 451 -12.10 -0.73 20.26
N SER A 452 -10.96 -0.17 20.64
CA SER A 452 -9.67 -0.54 20.08
C SER A 452 -9.23 -1.98 20.44
N ARG A 453 -9.85 -2.58 21.46
CA ARG A 453 -9.72 -4.00 21.86
C ARG A 453 -10.74 -4.93 21.20
N GLY A 454 -11.47 -4.47 20.19
CA GLY A 454 -12.47 -5.27 19.48
C GLY A 454 -13.81 -5.36 20.20
N SER A 455 -14.11 -4.41 21.10
CA SER A 455 -15.41 -4.31 21.78
C SER A 455 -15.84 -5.56 22.57
N PRO A 456 -14.96 -6.18 23.39
CA PRO A 456 -15.28 -7.39 24.16
C PRO A 456 -16.43 -7.16 25.14
N SER A 457 -17.18 -8.22 25.46
CA SER A 457 -18.24 -8.17 26.47
C SER A 457 -17.68 -7.95 27.89
N GLY A 458 -18.53 -7.47 28.79
CA GLY A 458 -18.21 -7.17 30.17
C GLY A 458 -19.21 -7.77 31.16
N ALA A 459 -18.82 -7.84 32.44
CA ALA A 459 -19.69 -8.27 33.55
C ALA A 459 -20.58 -7.13 34.07
N SER A 460 -21.45 -7.42 35.05
CA SER A 460 -22.16 -6.35 35.78
C SER A 460 -21.17 -5.47 36.55
N GLU A 461 -21.46 -4.19 36.65
CA GLU A 461 -20.66 -3.19 37.37
C GLU A 461 -21.52 -2.51 38.46
N PRO A 462 -20.93 -1.93 39.52
CA PRO A 462 -21.66 -1.41 40.68
C PRO A 462 -21.88 0.11 40.66
N PHE A 463 -21.54 0.80 39.57
CA PHE A 463 -21.51 2.26 39.53
C PHE A 463 -22.92 2.85 39.37
N THR A 464 -23.33 3.67 40.33
CA THR A 464 -24.67 4.29 40.37
C THR A 464 -24.83 5.44 39.38
N ASP A 465 -23.75 5.89 38.75
CA ASP A 465 -23.70 6.99 37.78
C ASP A 465 -23.37 6.52 36.35
N VAL A 466 -23.73 5.28 36.03
CA VAL A 466 -23.60 4.65 34.71
C VAL A 466 -24.96 4.04 34.33
N ASP A 467 -25.65 4.64 33.36
CA ASP A 467 -26.96 4.15 32.88
C ASP A 467 -26.77 3.06 31.82
N PRO A 468 -27.58 1.98 31.80
CA PRO A 468 -27.53 0.96 30.75
C PRO A 468 -27.67 1.48 29.31
N ASN A 469 -28.28 2.64 29.11
CA ASN A 469 -28.43 3.30 27.81
C ASN A 469 -27.25 4.23 27.46
N ASP A 470 -26.29 4.42 28.37
CA ASP A 470 -25.12 5.23 28.08
C ASP A 470 -24.27 4.58 26.99
N TRP A 471 -23.77 5.41 26.07
CA TRP A 471 -22.95 4.94 24.95
C TRP A 471 -21.62 4.29 25.35
N TYR A 472 -21.16 4.52 26.59
CA TYR A 472 -19.98 3.91 27.17
C TYR A 472 -20.31 2.74 28.09
N TYR A 473 -21.59 2.38 28.29
CA TYR A 473 -22.02 1.36 29.25
C TYR A 473 -21.26 0.04 29.10
N GLN A 474 -21.23 -0.52 27.89
CA GLN A 474 -20.53 -1.78 27.61
C GLN A 474 -19.01 -1.67 27.82
N ALA A 475 -18.42 -0.51 27.53
CA ALA A 475 -17.00 -0.26 27.76
C ALA A 475 -16.66 -0.24 29.25
N VAL A 476 -17.51 0.38 30.07
CA VAL A 476 -17.34 0.44 31.54
C VAL A 476 -17.48 -0.95 32.17
N ARG A 477 -18.46 -1.74 31.74
CA ARG A 477 -18.65 -3.14 32.18
C ARG A 477 -17.39 -3.98 31.95
N TRP A 478 -16.84 -3.90 30.75
CA TRP A 478 -15.60 -4.60 30.40
C TRP A 478 -14.42 -4.09 31.23
N ALA A 479 -14.29 -2.76 31.36
CA ALA A 479 -13.20 -2.16 32.12
C ALA A 479 -13.26 -2.53 33.60
N TYR A 480 -14.45 -2.58 34.20
CA TYR A 480 -14.65 -3.03 35.58
C TYR A 480 -14.27 -4.50 35.75
N GLN A 481 -14.76 -5.39 34.88
CA GLN A 481 -14.42 -6.81 34.92
C GLN A 481 -12.91 -7.07 34.81
N ARG A 482 -12.21 -6.28 33.99
CA ARG A 482 -10.74 -6.36 33.83
C ARG A 482 -9.96 -5.68 34.97
N GLY A 483 -10.65 -4.99 35.87
CA GLY A 483 -10.04 -4.17 36.92
C GLY A 483 -9.30 -2.94 36.38
N ILE A 484 -9.59 -2.51 35.15
CA ILE A 484 -9.03 -1.29 34.51
C ILE A 484 -9.56 -0.04 35.24
N THR A 485 -10.78 -0.12 35.77
CA THR A 485 -11.37 0.90 36.65
C THR A 485 -11.95 0.24 37.90
N THR A 486 -11.76 0.88 39.04
CA THR A 486 -12.36 0.49 40.33
C THR A 486 -13.41 1.48 40.83
N GLY A 487 -13.57 2.63 40.19
CA GLY A 487 -14.42 3.74 40.66
C GLY A 487 -13.63 5.00 40.99
N CYS A 488 -14.31 6.07 41.41
CA CYS A 488 -13.73 7.40 41.63
C CYS A 488 -14.00 8.00 43.02
N ASN A 489 -14.79 7.34 43.88
CA ASN A 489 -15.21 7.84 45.19
C ASN A 489 -14.80 6.86 46.32
N PRO A 490 -13.50 6.72 46.60
CA PRO A 490 -13.05 5.85 47.69
C PRO A 490 -13.55 6.35 49.05
N PRO A 491 -13.78 5.46 50.02
CA PRO A 491 -13.62 4.01 49.90
C PRO A 491 -14.80 3.30 49.22
N GLN A 492 -15.95 3.96 49.04
CA GLN A 492 -17.18 3.31 48.56
C GLN A 492 -17.07 2.81 47.12
N ASN A 493 -16.41 3.57 46.24
CA ASN A 493 -16.18 3.21 44.84
C ASN A 493 -17.46 2.82 44.06
N THR A 494 -18.60 3.39 44.45
CA THR A 494 -19.92 3.22 43.83
C THR A 494 -20.16 4.16 42.65
N ARG A 495 -19.16 4.95 42.22
CA ARG A 495 -19.26 5.88 41.09
C ARG A 495 -18.10 5.70 40.12
N PHE A 496 -18.39 5.76 38.83
CA PHE A 496 -17.41 5.77 37.74
C PHE A 496 -16.88 7.19 37.44
N CYS A 497 -17.69 8.23 37.69
CA CYS A 497 -17.42 9.61 37.31
C CYS A 497 -17.16 9.80 35.80
N PRO A 498 -18.12 9.48 34.90
CA PRO A 498 -17.89 9.45 33.45
C PRO A 498 -17.39 10.78 32.87
N GLY A 499 -17.87 11.91 33.40
CA GLY A 499 -17.50 13.27 32.95
C GLY A 499 -16.19 13.82 33.52
N ARG A 500 -15.54 13.14 34.46
CA ARG A 500 -14.28 13.62 35.05
C ARG A 500 -13.13 13.46 34.06
N ASP A 501 -12.29 14.48 33.92
CA ASP A 501 -11.07 14.37 33.12
C ASP A 501 -10.09 13.34 33.71
N VAL A 502 -9.41 12.63 32.82
CA VAL A 502 -8.40 11.62 33.15
C VAL A 502 -7.05 12.30 33.31
N GLN A 503 -6.32 11.98 34.38
CA GLN A 503 -4.92 12.39 34.52
C GLN A 503 -3.98 11.43 33.78
N ARG A 504 -2.81 11.92 33.36
CA ARG A 504 -1.81 11.10 32.64
C ARG A 504 -1.36 9.86 33.41
N ALA A 505 -1.27 9.94 34.74
CA ALA A 505 -0.99 8.78 35.60
C ALA A 505 -2.12 7.73 35.55
N GLU A 506 -3.37 8.17 35.56
CA GLU A 506 -4.54 7.29 35.47
C GLU A 506 -4.60 6.60 34.11
N ALA A 507 -4.36 7.35 33.02
CA ALA A 507 -4.26 6.79 31.68
C ALA A 507 -3.16 5.71 31.61
N ALA A 508 -2.00 5.95 32.22
CA ALA A 508 -0.91 4.95 32.28
C ALA A 508 -1.36 3.67 32.98
N VAL A 509 -1.99 3.78 34.15
CA VAL A 509 -2.50 2.62 34.89
C VAL A 509 -3.55 1.86 34.10
N MET A 510 -4.53 2.56 33.49
CA MET A 510 -5.58 1.91 32.71
C MET A 510 -4.99 1.09 31.55
N LEU A 511 -4.03 1.67 30.81
CA LEU A 511 -3.34 0.98 29.74
C LEU A 511 -2.51 -0.19 30.26
N TRP A 512 -1.76 -0.01 31.33
CA TRP A 512 -0.94 -1.05 31.94
C TRP A 512 -1.76 -2.25 32.41
N ILE A 513 -2.87 -2.01 33.11
CA ILE A 513 -3.81 -3.07 33.53
C ILE A 513 -4.43 -3.77 32.33
N SER A 514 -4.85 -3.01 31.31
CA SER A 514 -5.44 -3.61 30.09
C SER A 514 -4.47 -4.54 29.33
N ASN A 515 -3.17 -4.43 29.60
CA ASN A 515 -2.10 -5.28 29.06
C ASN A 515 -1.61 -6.35 30.04
N ASN A 516 -2.39 -6.67 31.07
CA ASN A 516 -2.05 -7.64 32.11
C ASN A 516 -0.79 -7.28 32.92
N ARG A 517 -0.63 -5.99 33.23
CA ARG A 517 0.36 -5.50 34.21
C ARG A 517 1.82 -5.91 33.91
N PRO A 518 2.34 -5.68 32.69
CA PRO A 518 3.70 -6.06 32.30
C PRO A 518 4.77 -5.34 33.13
N ALA A 519 5.97 -5.92 33.22
CA ALA A 519 7.09 -5.29 33.93
C ALA A 519 7.53 -3.95 33.27
N GLY A 520 7.93 -2.99 34.11
CA GLY A 520 8.49 -1.71 33.67
C GLY A 520 9.94 -1.79 33.18
N GLY A 521 10.53 -0.63 32.87
CA GLY A 521 11.95 -0.45 32.51
C GLY A 521 12.58 0.75 33.19
N SER A 522 13.81 1.12 32.82
CA SER A 522 14.38 2.41 33.19
C SER A 522 13.65 3.55 32.47
N GLU A 523 13.55 4.71 33.10
CA GLU A 523 12.96 5.91 32.54
C GLU A 523 13.68 7.16 33.09
N PRO A 524 13.60 8.33 32.43
CA PRO A 524 14.37 9.52 32.78
C PRO A 524 13.59 10.57 33.60
N PHE A 525 12.35 10.29 34.01
CA PHE A 525 11.45 11.28 34.57
C PHE A 525 11.74 11.54 36.06
N THR A 526 12.01 12.80 36.38
CA THR A 526 12.32 13.22 37.75
C THR A 526 11.07 13.41 38.62
N ASP A 527 9.88 13.27 38.05
CA ASP A 527 8.58 13.42 38.72
C ASP A 527 7.77 12.11 38.74
N VAL A 528 8.49 10.98 38.79
CA VAL A 528 7.95 9.61 38.88
C VAL A 528 8.71 8.86 39.97
N ASP A 529 8.19 8.88 41.20
CA ASP A 529 8.89 8.33 42.35
C ASP A 529 8.56 6.85 42.58
N PRO A 530 9.49 6.01 43.10
CA PRO A 530 9.23 4.59 43.37
C PRO A 530 8.03 4.27 44.26
N GLY A 531 7.57 5.22 45.07
CA GLY A 531 6.38 5.09 45.92
C GLY A 531 5.05 5.40 45.22
N ASP A 532 5.08 5.95 44.01
CA ASP A 532 3.88 6.33 43.29
C ASP A 532 3.13 5.10 42.76
N TRP A 533 1.81 5.10 42.87
CA TRP A 533 0.97 4.02 42.31
C TRP A 533 1.03 3.96 40.77
N TRP A 534 1.55 5.00 40.10
CA TRP A 534 1.83 5.03 38.67
C TRP A 534 3.29 4.70 38.30
N TYR A 535 4.17 4.43 39.26
CA TYR A 535 5.61 4.19 39.02
C TYR A 535 5.86 3.07 37.99
N GLY A 536 5.39 1.85 38.27
CA GLY A 536 5.48 0.72 37.36
C GLY A 536 4.82 0.96 35.99
N PRO A 537 3.56 1.44 35.94
CA PRO A 537 2.87 1.80 34.71
C PRO A 537 3.62 2.79 33.82
N VAL A 538 4.14 3.90 34.37
CA VAL A 538 4.84 4.93 33.58
C VAL A 538 6.16 4.39 33.02
N ARG A 539 6.91 3.65 33.83
CA ARG A 539 8.12 2.94 33.41
C ARG A 539 7.88 1.98 32.25
N TRP A 540 6.75 1.27 32.29
CA TRP A 540 6.35 0.40 31.20
C TRP A 540 5.96 1.19 29.95
N LEU A 541 5.18 2.28 30.09
CA LEU A 541 4.84 3.17 28.97
C LEU A 541 6.10 3.71 28.28
N TYR A 542 7.08 4.20 29.04
CA TYR A 542 8.31 4.76 28.51
C TYR A 542 9.16 3.71 27.78
N ARG A 543 9.43 2.57 28.42
CA ARG A 543 10.21 1.46 27.83
C ARG A 543 9.67 0.99 26.48
N ASN A 544 8.36 1.13 26.25
CA ASN A 544 7.69 0.65 25.05
C ASN A 544 7.29 1.79 24.10
N ASP A 545 7.94 2.95 24.23
CA ASP A 545 7.75 4.14 23.40
C ASP A 545 6.31 4.66 23.33
N ILE A 546 5.45 4.25 24.26
CA ILE A 546 4.06 4.74 24.35
C ILE A 546 4.06 6.21 24.77
N THR A 547 5.03 6.61 25.59
CA THR A 547 5.21 8.01 26.01
C THR A 547 6.66 8.45 25.96
N SER A 548 6.88 9.72 25.61
CA SER A 548 8.17 10.42 25.73
C SER A 548 8.19 11.41 26.90
N GLY A 549 7.14 11.42 27.73
CA GLY A 549 6.94 12.45 28.75
C GLY A 549 6.31 13.74 28.22
N CYS A 550 6.04 14.69 29.12
CA CYS A 550 5.67 16.06 28.79
C CYS A 550 6.92 16.93 28.52
N SER A 551 8.09 16.48 28.96
CA SER A 551 9.42 16.97 28.60
C SER A 551 10.41 15.79 28.63
N PRO A 552 11.67 15.96 28.18
CA PRO A 552 12.67 14.89 28.20
C PRO A 552 12.92 14.28 29.59
N THR A 553 12.66 15.03 30.66
CA THR A 553 12.92 14.62 32.06
C THR A 553 11.67 14.66 32.93
N ARG A 554 10.48 14.84 32.38
CA ARG A 554 9.23 14.87 33.15
C ARG A 554 8.09 14.12 32.48
N TYR A 555 7.32 13.37 33.26
CA TYR A 555 6.10 12.70 32.82
C TYR A 555 4.85 13.56 32.97
N CYS A 556 4.82 14.46 33.97
CA CYS A 556 3.63 15.24 34.36
C CYS A 556 2.42 14.36 34.77
N PRO A 557 2.52 13.53 35.82
CA PRO A 557 1.51 12.52 36.16
C PRO A 557 0.11 13.10 36.47
N THR A 558 0.05 14.28 37.11
CA THR A 558 -1.20 14.91 37.57
C THR A 558 -1.88 15.78 36.50
N ALA A 559 -1.21 16.03 35.37
CA ALA A 559 -1.80 16.79 34.27
C ALA A 559 -2.93 15.97 33.61
N THR A 560 -4.01 16.65 33.22
CA THR A 560 -5.10 16.02 32.46
C THR A 560 -4.61 15.64 31.06
N ILE A 561 -5.01 14.47 30.57
CA ILE A 561 -4.62 14.00 29.24
C ILE A 561 -5.54 14.59 28.17
N ARG A 562 -4.95 15.23 27.16
CA ARG A 562 -5.69 15.78 26.02
C ARG A 562 -6.16 14.66 25.09
N ARG A 563 -7.14 14.95 24.26
CA ARG A 563 -7.72 13.98 23.31
C ARG A 563 -6.69 13.52 22.27
N GLY A 564 -5.90 14.45 21.73
CA GLY A 564 -4.79 14.12 20.84
C GLY A 564 -3.78 13.16 21.49
N ASP A 565 -3.38 13.44 22.73
CA ASP A 565 -2.47 12.59 23.50
C ASP A 565 -3.06 11.22 23.81
N SER A 566 -4.35 11.17 24.14
CA SER A 566 -5.07 9.90 24.38
C SER A 566 -5.08 9.03 23.14
N ALA A 567 -5.28 9.62 21.95
CA ALA A 567 -5.16 8.90 20.69
C ALA A 567 -3.77 8.32 20.51
N VAL A 568 -2.71 9.13 20.72
CA VAL A 568 -1.31 8.68 20.61
C VAL A 568 -1.04 7.51 21.56
N PHE A 569 -1.44 7.62 22.82
CA PHE A 569 -1.25 6.58 23.83
C PHE A 569 -1.93 5.27 23.41
N LEU A 570 -3.19 5.33 22.96
CA LEU A 570 -3.97 4.16 22.54
C LEU A 570 -3.43 3.53 21.26
N PHE A 571 -3.09 4.35 20.27
CA PHE A 571 -2.48 3.92 19.02
C PHE A 571 -1.20 3.14 19.34
N ARG A 572 -0.24 3.76 20.05
CA ARG A 572 1.01 3.09 20.40
C ARG A 572 0.80 1.86 21.29
N ASN A 573 -0.18 1.88 22.18
CA ASN A 573 -0.54 0.73 23.03
C ASN A 573 -0.94 -0.51 22.22
N ILE A 574 -1.72 -0.36 21.15
CA ILE A 574 -2.23 -1.49 20.37
C ILE A 574 -1.26 -1.99 19.32
N TYR A 575 -0.50 -1.08 18.71
CA TYR A 575 0.63 -1.48 17.87
C TYR A 575 1.67 -2.27 18.67
N TRP A 576 1.73 -2.08 19.99
CA TRP A 576 2.53 -2.92 20.89
C TRP A 576 1.84 -4.24 21.29
N TRP A 577 0.52 -4.24 21.57
CA TRP A 577 -0.19 -5.46 22.02
C TRP A 577 -0.20 -6.59 20.98
N ARG A 578 -0.19 -6.27 19.68
CA ARG A 578 -0.16 -7.27 18.59
C ARG A 578 1.23 -7.84 18.29
N ARG A 579 2.27 -7.48 19.06
CA ARG A 579 3.64 -8.03 18.99
C ARG A 579 3.87 -9.22 19.94
N ARG A 580 2.84 -9.69 20.63
CA ARG A 580 2.82 -10.90 21.47
C ARG A 580 1.69 -11.80 21.01
#